data_AF-A0A1X3GRS8-F1
#
_entry.id   AF-A0A1X3GRS8-F1
#
_cell.length_a   1.000
_cell.length_b   1.000
_cell.length_c   1.000
_cell.angle_alpha   90.00
_cell.angle_beta   90.00
_cell.angle_gamma   90.00
#
_symmetry.space_group_name_H-M   'P 1'
#
loop_
_entity.id
_entity.type
_entity.pdbx_description
1 polymer ?
#
loop_
_entity_poly.entity_id
_entity_poly.type
_entity_poly.pdbx_seq_one_letter_code
_entity_poly.pdbx_strand_id
1 'polypeptide(L)' 'MGAWSVRGGDVAGQEYFNRQAATLLKYAKAVADPEVAAGLVEKAADLKEQAERPREDAGDEAPDAAGG' A
#
# COMPACT_ATOMS: atom_id res chain seq x y z
N MET A 1 25.29 4.88 -20.32
CA MET A 1 24.90 4.20 -19.06
C MET A 1 23.53 4.75 -18.69
N GLY A 2 22.48 3.92 -18.81
CA GLY A 2 21.09 4.39 -18.79
C GLY A 2 20.61 4.74 -17.40
N ALA A 3 20.15 5.98 -17.23
CA ALA A 3 19.34 6.40 -16.10
C ALA A 3 17.95 5.77 -16.25
N TRP A 4 17.74 4.58 -15.70
CA TRP A 4 16.42 3.95 -15.66
C TRP A 4 15.73 4.24 -14.32
N SER A 5 14.67 5.05 -14.43
CA SER A 5 13.41 4.92 -13.70
C SER A 5 13.44 4.83 -12.16
N VAL A 6 13.87 5.90 -11.48
CA VAL A 6 13.50 6.12 -10.07
C VAL A 6 12.11 6.77 -9.89
N ARG A 7 11.46 7.20 -10.98
CA ARG A 7 10.19 7.97 -10.90
C ARG A 7 8.91 7.13 -11.09
N GLY A 8 9.05 5.87 -11.53
CA GLY A 8 7.90 4.99 -11.83
C GLY A 8 7.51 4.04 -10.69
N GLY A 9 8.47 3.62 -9.85
CA GLY A 9 8.22 2.68 -8.75
C GLY A 9 7.50 3.32 -7.55
N ASP A 10 7.81 4.58 -7.26
CA ASP A 10 7.24 5.32 -6.13
C ASP A 10 5.74 5.61 -6.35
N VAL A 11 5.38 6.06 -7.55
CA VAL A 11 3.98 6.29 -7.95
C VAL A 11 3.17 4.99 -8.02
N ALA A 12 3.79 3.88 -8.44
CA ALA A 12 3.13 2.57 -8.49
C ALA A 12 2.84 2.01 -7.08
N GLY A 13 3.76 2.20 -6.13
CA GLY A 13 3.56 1.84 -4.73
C GLY A 13 2.47 2.68 -4.07
N GLN A 14 2.50 3.99 -4.26
CA GLN A 14 1.47 4.91 -3.78
C GLN A 14 0.08 4.57 -4.34
N GLU A 15 -0.02 4.26 -5.63
CA GLU A 15 -1.29 3.88 -6.25
C GLU A 15 -1.81 2.54 -5.74
N TYR A 16 -0.93 1.57 -5.48
CA TYR A 16 -1.27 0.30 -4.85
C TYR A 16 -1.85 0.50 -3.45
N PHE A 17 -1.20 1.30 -2.61
CA PHE A 17 -1.67 1.60 -1.25
C PHE A 17 -3.02 2.32 -1.27
N ASN A 18 -3.21 3.29 -2.17
CA ASN A 18 -4.49 3.97 -2.34
C ASN A 18 -5.61 3.02 -2.78
N ARG A 19 -5.34 2.08 -3.69
CA ARG A 19 -6.31 1.06 -4.11
C ARG A 19 -6.68 0.10 -2.97
N GLN A 20 -5.70 -0.29 -2.16
CA GLN A 20 -5.92 -1.16 -0.99
C GLN A 20 -6.74 -0.43 0.08
N ALA A 21 -6.39 0.81 0.42
CA ALA A 21 -7.16 1.64 1.37
C ALA A 21 -8.61 1.83 0.92
N ALA A 22 -8.84 2.11 -0.37
CA ALA A 22 -10.20 2.23 -0.92
C ALA A 22 -10.99 0.91 -0.82
N THR A 23 -10.33 -0.23 -0.93
CA THR A 23 -10.95 -1.55 -0.79
C THR A 23 -11.34 -1.82 0.66
N LEU A 24 -10.45 -1.53 1.61
CA LEU A 24 -10.74 -1.65 3.04
C LEU A 24 -11.93 -0.77 3.46
N LEU A 25 -12.01 0.45 2.95
CA LEU A 25 -13.16 1.35 3.21
C LEU A 25 -14.47 0.82 2.62
N LYS A 26 -14.44 0.12 1.47
CA LYS A 26 -15.62 -0.54 0.92
C LYS A 26 -16.09 -1.68 1.83
N TYR A 27 -15.16 -2.48 2.34
CA TYR A 27 -15.49 -3.55 3.31
C TYR A 27 -15.99 -2.98 4.63
N ALA A 28 -15.39 -1.91 5.15
CA ALA A 28 -15.84 -1.25 6.38
C ALA A 28 -17.31 -0.80 6.28
N LYS A 29 -17.75 -0.34 5.10
CA LYS A 29 -19.15 0.04 4.83
C LYS A 29 -20.10 -1.15 4.69
N ALA A 30 -19.59 -2.33 4.32
CA ALA A 30 -20.38 -3.53 4.09
C ALA A 30 -20.51 -4.39 5.36
N VAL A 31 -19.61 -4.22 6.33
CA VAL A 31 -19.61 -4.96 7.59
C VAL A 31 -20.58 -4.30 8.57
N ALA A 32 -21.44 -5.12 9.20
CA ALA A 32 -22.42 -4.67 10.19
C ALA A 32 -21.82 -4.52 11.60
N ASP A 33 -20.70 -5.19 11.87
CA ASP A 33 -20.01 -5.11 13.14
C ASP A 33 -19.18 -3.81 13.24
N PRO A 34 -19.46 -2.94 14.22
CA PRO A 34 -18.81 -1.65 14.32
C PRO A 34 -17.33 -1.75 14.72
N GLU A 35 -16.92 -2.77 15.48
CA GLU A 35 -15.51 -2.96 15.85
C GLU A 35 -14.67 -3.40 14.65
N VAL A 36 -15.21 -4.32 13.84
CA VAL A 36 -14.57 -4.75 12.59
C VAL A 36 -14.52 -3.61 11.58
N ALA A 37 -15.59 -2.82 11.45
CA ALA A 37 -15.61 -1.64 10.58
C ALA A 37 -14.55 -0.61 11.01
N ALA A 38 -14.41 -0.35 12.31
CA ALA A 38 -13.38 0.55 12.85
C ALA A 38 -11.96 0.05 12.53
N GLY A 39 -11.68 -1.24 12.72
CA GLY A 39 -10.37 -1.83 12.41
C GLY A 39 -10.02 -1.77 10.92
N LEU A 40 -11.01 -1.87 10.03
CA LEU A 40 -10.81 -1.70 8.58
C LEU A 40 -10.53 -0.24 8.20
N VAL A 41 -11.19 0.72 8.86
CA VAL A 41 -10.93 2.16 8.67
C VAL A 41 -9.53 2.53 9.17
N GLU A 42 -9.12 2.04 10.35
CA GLU A 42 -7.79 2.26 10.90
C GLU A 42 -6.70 1.74 9.96
N LYS A 43 -6.85 0.51 9.46
CA LYS A 43 -5.93 -0.06 8.46
C LYS A 43 -5.91 0.74 7.15
N ALA A 44 -7.05 1.25 6.71
CA ALA A 44 -7.11 2.10 5.52
C ALA A 44 -6.36 3.42 5.72
N ALA A 45 -6.40 4.00 6.92
CA ALA A 45 -5.67 5.21 7.26
C ALA A 45 -4.15 4.97 7.30
N ASP A 46 -3.71 3.86 7.89
CA ASP A 46 -2.30 3.47 7.95
C ASP A 46 -1.70 3.25 6.54
N LEU A 47 -2.42 2.57 5.65
CA LEU A 47 -1.99 2.41 4.26
C LEU A 47 -1.90 3.75 3.51
N LYS A 48 -2.77 4.71 3.85
CA LYS A 48 -2.74 6.06 3.26
C LYS A 48 -1.50 6.82 3.73
N GLU A 49 -1.15 6.70 5.00
CA GLU A 49 0.07 7.27 5.55
C GLU A 49 1.32 6.66 4.91
N GLN A 50 1.34 5.34 4.70
CA GLN A 50 2.42 4.66 3.96
C GLN A 50 2.54 5.12 2.50
N ALA A 51 1.44 5.55 1.88
CA ALA A 51 1.42 6.09 0.52
C ALA A 51 1.99 7.52 0.45
N GLU A 52 1.93 8.27 1.55
CA GLU A 52 2.43 9.65 1.68
C GLU A 52 3.88 9.71 2.18
N ARG A 53 4.36 8.66 2.84
CA ARG A 53 5.76 8.52 3.22
C ARG A 53 6.60 8.32 1.96
N PRO A 54 7.56 9.20 1.64
CA PRO A 54 8.52 8.94 0.58
C PRO A 54 9.23 7.64 0.94
N ARG A 55 9.26 6.68 0.00
CA ARG A 55 9.98 5.43 0.22
C ARG A 55 11.46 5.79 0.27
N GLU A 56 11.99 5.99 1.48
CA GLU A 56 13.42 5.96 1.71
C GLU A 56 13.87 4.62 1.12
N ASP A 57 14.79 4.64 0.15
CA ASP A 57 15.39 3.48 -0.53
C ASP A 57 15.67 2.35 0.48
N ALA A 58 14.66 1.54 0.79
CA ALA A 58 14.82 0.17 1.22
C ALA A 58 15.19 -0.53 -0.07
N GLY A 59 16.49 -0.45 -0.38
CA GLY A 59 17.09 -1.08 -1.53
C GLY A 59 16.58 -2.49 -1.67
N ASP A 60 16.28 -2.86 -2.91
CA ASP A 60 16.58 -4.18 -3.44
C ASP A 60 16.29 -5.35 -2.49
N GLU A 61 15.04 -5.49 -2.06
CA GLU A 61 14.52 -6.82 -1.74
C GLU A 61 13.11 -6.90 -2.33
N ALA A 62 13.09 -6.99 -3.67
CA ALA A 62 12.06 -7.79 -4.29
C ALA A 62 12.09 -9.16 -3.59
N PRO A 63 10.95 -9.74 -3.18
CA PRO A 63 10.95 -11.11 -2.70
C PRO A 63 11.34 -11.98 -3.90
N ASP A 64 12.64 -12.27 -4.01
CA ASP A 64 13.13 -13.33 -4.86
C ASP A 64 12.39 -14.58 -4.41
N ALA A 65 11.45 -14.96 -5.26
CA ALA A 65 10.74 -16.20 -5.17
C ALA A 65 11.79 -17.30 -5.01
N ALA A 66 11.68 -18.04 -3.91
CA ALA A 66 12.29 -19.34 -3.78
C ALA A 66 12.03 -20.15 -5.08
N GLY A 67 13.09 -20.57 -5.74
CA GLY A 67 12.98 -21.40 -6.94
C GLY A 67 14.32 -21.65 -7.62
N GLY A 68 15.06 -22.66 -7.14
CA GLY A 68 16.27 -23.19 -7.78
C GLY A 68 17.13 -24.01 -6.85
#